data_AF-A0A5E4ID93-F1
#
_entry.id   AF-A0A5E4ID93-F1
#
_cell.length_a   1.000
_cell.length_b   1.000
_cell.length_c   1.000
_cell.angle_alpha   90.00
_cell.angle_beta   90.00
_cell.angle_gamma   90.00
#
_symmetry.space_group_name_H-M   'P 1'
#
loop_
_entity.id
_entity.type
_entity.pdbx_description
1 polymer ?
#
loop_
_entity_poly.entity_id
_entity_poly.type
_entity_poly.pdbx_seq_one_letter_code
_entity_poly.pdbx_strand_id
1 'polypeptide(L)'
;MEPYHIFLVILALFISMLIGISLLTSRRQRSVTDFWLAGRELGAGIIGLSTAASWINASALLLATGLFLLIGVGSIWVWVFPNIAALLIIAAISGRIKNIPALTQPELMEIRYDPIIRAPVAVAITIMMVLFSVTDFIGFKLVLGTFFGIKPLYAILIMAVSVAFYVSVGGFRAVVWADLPKYALLAGLAISVAIMALLLPVREGLSITATAIARGPDWWNPFVMGGIMGALVFQMALLPGWVAEQDPWQKIWAARDEKSARRGLILGAGLMGLIYLCCFLTALGLSALYPMPTSEVEAEMLYPKFISDNVSPLLLALLTVGFLAACMSCTSTFATSGASCISRDLVQRHIKPGATMKEMLTINRALIVIMIALSASIALNLDSIMEAVIIATVIGTTSYFFPIIGGLYWKRATKWGALVALIVGGCTQIALILYEIFWLHQSLDTISPFLTEHGVLVGLSLSAIFFVGVSLATPPTEPIRLAPFFPEVEDRVFTSQSLHVDKNSALYRDVMAKISQKISGDRAHLDLSIDLQPVKADGAHISGELDWDNYIERLKSVQARWYTPTGSHIVYRFSQADMLACIKMVRGDLHQIWLSAEPKVAQIDRLRDELYVSYGEIEDALIEFGLAASPSKS
;
A
#
# COMPACT_ATOMS: atom_id res chain seq x y z
N MET A 1 26.52 18.28 27.42
CA MET A 1 25.17 18.59 26.92
C MET A 1 24.23 17.55 27.49
N GLU A 2 23.04 17.93 27.96
CA GLU A 2 22.06 16.94 28.39
C GLU A 2 21.66 16.01 27.23
N PRO A 3 21.34 14.72 27.51
CA PRO A 3 20.94 13.75 26.49
C PRO A 3 19.84 14.30 25.57
N TYR A 4 18.89 15.05 26.14
CA TYR A 4 17.80 15.68 25.43
C TYR A 4 18.26 16.70 24.36
N HIS A 5 19.22 17.56 24.68
CA HIS A 5 19.74 18.53 23.71
C HIS A 5 20.49 17.86 22.56
N ILE A 6 21.28 16.83 22.87
CA ILE A 6 21.96 16.01 21.86
C ILE A 6 20.93 15.37 20.93
N PHE A 7 19.88 14.77 21.52
CA PHE A 7 18.76 14.21 20.77
C PHE A 7 18.09 15.23 19.85
N LEU A 8 17.76 16.43 20.33
CA LEU A 8 17.15 17.46 19.48
C LEU A 8 18.03 17.85 18.30
N VAL A 9 19.35 17.94 18.49
CA VAL A 9 20.29 18.24 17.41
C VAL A 9 20.31 17.11 16.38
N ILE A 10 20.43 15.85 16.81
CA ILE A 10 20.43 14.69 15.89
C ILE A 10 19.08 14.59 15.17
N LEU A 11 17.97 14.80 15.88
CA LEU A 11 16.63 14.80 15.31
C LEU A 11 16.47 15.91 14.26
N ALA A 12 16.93 17.13 14.55
CA ALA A 12 16.87 18.24 13.60
C ALA A 12 17.70 17.98 12.34
N LEU A 13 18.91 17.41 12.50
CA LEU A 13 19.74 16.99 11.36
C LEU A 13 19.05 15.89 10.54
N PHE A 14 18.44 14.92 11.22
CA PHE A 14 17.72 13.83 10.57
C PHE A 14 16.49 14.33 9.79
N ILE A 15 15.65 15.17 10.40
CA ILE A 15 14.49 15.79 9.73
C ILE A 15 14.96 16.64 8.55
N SER A 16 16.05 17.40 8.69
CA SER A 16 16.63 18.21 7.61
C SER A 16 17.08 17.33 6.43
N MET A 17 17.69 16.17 6.72
CA MET A 17 18.03 15.17 5.70
C MET A 17 16.78 14.64 4.98
N LEU A 18 15.71 14.30 5.70
CA LEU A 18 14.44 13.82 5.11
C LEU A 18 13.79 14.88 4.22
N ILE A 19 13.81 16.15 4.65
CA ILE A 19 13.33 17.28 3.86
C ILE A 19 14.20 17.45 2.60
N GLY A 20 15.52 17.35 2.73
CA GLY A 20 16.45 17.39 1.60
C GLY A 20 16.14 16.32 0.55
N ILE A 21 15.95 15.07 0.98
CA ILE A 21 15.54 13.96 0.09
C ILE A 21 14.21 14.27 -0.61
N SER A 22 13.24 14.80 0.14
CA SER A 22 11.90 15.13 -0.36
C SER A 22 11.95 16.24 -1.41
N LEU A 23 12.72 17.30 -1.16
CA LEU A 23 12.91 18.41 -2.11
C LEU A 23 13.63 17.95 -3.38
N LEU A 24 14.71 17.18 -3.25
CA LEU A 24 15.45 16.66 -4.41
C LEU A 24 14.59 15.75 -5.28
N THR A 25 13.75 14.94 -4.66
CA THR A 25 12.87 14.00 -5.36
C THR A 25 11.66 14.69 -5.99
N SER A 26 11.10 15.70 -5.31
CA SER A 26 9.95 16.49 -5.82
C SER A 26 10.26 17.18 -7.15
N ARG A 27 11.51 17.63 -7.37
CA ARG A 27 11.95 18.24 -8.64
C ARG A 27 11.87 17.31 -9.85
N ARG A 28 11.76 15.99 -9.63
CA ARG A 28 11.65 14.97 -10.68
C ARG A 28 10.20 14.58 -11.01
N GLN A 29 9.21 15.13 -10.31
CA GLN A 29 7.81 14.77 -10.51
C GLN A 29 7.20 15.58 -11.64
N ARG A 30 6.91 14.94 -12.78
CA ARG A 30 6.29 15.60 -13.94
C ARG A 30 4.91 15.05 -14.27
N SER A 31 4.56 13.87 -13.75
CA SER A 31 3.31 13.17 -14.04
C SER A 31 2.62 12.60 -12.79
N VAL A 32 1.34 12.25 -12.92
CA VAL A 32 0.54 11.56 -11.89
C VAL A 32 1.22 10.23 -11.49
N THR A 33 1.76 9.50 -12.46
CA THR A 33 2.48 8.23 -12.24
C THR A 33 3.81 8.44 -11.51
N ASP A 34 4.52 9.54 -11.74
CA ASP A 34 5.72 9.90 -10.95
C ASP A 34 5.39 10.16 -9.48
N PHE A 35 4.26 10.83 -9.24
CA PHE A 35 3.87 11.20 -7.88
C PHE A 35 3.35 10.02 -7.07
N TRP A 36 2.51 9.16 -7.66
CA TRP A 36 1.87 8.04 -6.95
C TRP A 36 2.64 6.72 -7.00
N LEU A 37 3.41 6.49 -8.07
CA LEU A 37 4.11 5.22 -8.33
C LEU A 37 5.60 5.38 -8.60
N ALA A 38 6.18 6.54 -8.27
CA ALA A 38 7.59 6.81 -8.50
C ALA A 38 8.06 6.59 -9.96
N GLY A 39 7.15 6.74 -10.92
CA GLY A 39 7.42 6.55 -12.34
C GLY A 39 7.53 5.08 -12.77
N ARG A 40 7.20 4.13 -11.89
CA ARG A 40 7.34 2.69 -12.12
C ARG A 40 8.78 2.26 -12.43
N GLU A 41 9.75 2.84 -11.72
CA GLU A 41 11.18 2.62 -11.96
C GLU A 41 11.87 1.86 -10.78
N LEU A 42 11.12 1.46 -9.75
CA LEU A 42 11.72 0.92 -8.53
C LEU A 42 12.31 -0.48 -8.77
N GLY A 43 13.58 -0.65 -8.38
CA GLY A 43 14.27 -1.94 -8.38
C GLY A 43 14.05 -2.73 -7.09
N ALA A 44 14.34 -4.04 -7.14
CA ALA A 44 14.10 -4.98 -6.03
C ALA A 44 14.70 -4.53 -4.68
N GLY A 45 15.94 -4.03 -4.66
CA GLY A 45 16.61 -3.63 -3.42
C GLY A 45 15.90 -2.48 -2.70
N ILE A 46 15.46 -1.47 -3.46
CA ILE A 46 14.73 -0.31 -2.93
C ILE A 46 13.37 -0.75 -2.40
N ILE A 47 12.66 -1.59 -3.15
CA ILE A 47 11.36 -2.14 -2.73
C ILE A 47 11.53 -2.93 -1.43
N GLY A 48 12.51 -3.81 -1.32
CA GLY A 48 12.72 -4.63 -0.13
C GLY A 48 13.05 -3.80 1.12
N LEU A 49 13.96 -2.83 1.00
CA LEU A 49 14.28 -1.93 2.10
C LEU A 49 13.08 -1.07 2.51
N SER A 50 12.39 -0.44 1.57
CA SER A 50 11.23 0.40 1.88
C SER A 50 10.04 -0.41 2.41
N THR A 51 9.85 -1.66 1.97
CA THR A 51 8.84 -2.57 2.52
C THR A 51 9.16 -2.95 3.96
N ALA A 52 10.42 -3.32 4.25
CA ALA A 52 10.82 -3.62 5.62
C ALA A 52 10.73 -2.38 6.53
N ALA A 53 11.04 -1.20 6.00
CA ALA A 53 10.92 0.08 6.71
C ALA A 53 9.49 0.50 7.01
N SER A 54 8.53 0.16 6.15
CA SER A 54 7.12 0.54 6.33
C SER A 54 6.34 -0.47 7.17
N TRP A 55 6.82 -1.71 7.28
CA TRP A 55 6.19 -2.76 8.07
C TRP A 55 6.79 -2.91 9.48
N ILE A 56 8.00 -2.39 9.72
CA ILE A 56 8.61 -2.38 11.05
C ILE A 56 8.67 -0.94 11.58
N ASN A 57 7.83 -0.64 12.56
CA ASN A 57 7.88 0.59 13.37
C ASN A 57 8.53 0.31 14.74
N ALA A 58 8.72 1.38 15.53
CA ALA A 58 9.15 1.25 16.92
C ALA A 58 8.18 0.37 17.72
N SER A 59 6.88 0.59 17.53
CA SER A 59 5.81 -0.12 18.21
C SER A 59 5.89 -1.64 18.02
N ALA A 60 6.25 -2.09 16.82
CA ALA A 60 6.44 -3.51 16.48
C ALA A 60 7.69 -4.10 17.13
N LEU A 61 8.75 -3.32 17.35
CA LEU A 61 9.90 -3.78 18.15
C LEU A 61 9.47 -4.02 19.60
N LEU A 62 8.78 -3.04 20.19
CA LEU A 62 8.32 -3.08 21.57
C LEU A 62 7.35 -4.25 21.77
N LEU A 63 6.33 -4.35 20.92
CA LEU A 63 5.32 -5.40 20.94
C LEU A 63 5.92 -6.78 20.69
N ALA A 64 6.77 -6.96 19.67
CA ALA A 64 7.37 -8.25 19.39
C ALA A 64 8.25 -8.73 20.54
N THR A 65 9.11 -7.87 21.09
CA THR A 65 9.92 -8.24 22.26
C THR A 65 9.06 -8.49 23.50
N GLY A 66 8.03 -7.69 23.74
CA GLY A 66 7.08 -7.89 24.83
C GLY A 66 6.34 -9.23 24.74
N LEU A 67 5.86 -9.60 23.56
CA LEU A 67 5.23 -10.90 23.32
C LEU A 67 6.20 -12.07 23.54
N PHE A 68 7.46 -11.97 23.08
CA PHE A 68 8.47 -12.98 23.40
C PHE A 68 8.75 -13.10 24.90
N LEU A 69 8.70 -12.00 25.64
CA LEU A 69 8.81 -12.04 27.11
C LEU A 69 7.61 -12.76 27.73
N LEU A 70 6.38 -12.44 27.33
CA LEU A 70 5.17 -12.97 27.96
C LEU A 70 4.88 -14.44 27.62
N ILE A 71 4.95 -14.80 26.34
CA ILE A 71 4.48 -16.10 25.83
C ILE A 71 5.57 -16.88 25.07
N GLY A 72 6.82 -16.41 25.13
CA GLY A 72 7.95 -17.09 24.53
C GLY A 72 7.83 -17.25 23.01
N VAL A 73 8.28 -18.38 22.51
CA VAL A 73 8.28 -18.74 21.07
C VAL A 73 6.85 -18.84 20.51
N GLY A 74 5.83 -19.01 21.37
CA GLY A 74 4.41 -18.98 20.97
C GLY A 74 3.99 -17.68 20.29
N SER A 75 4.65 -16.56 20.61
CA SER A 75 4.44 -15.25 19.97
C SER A 75 4.64 -15.24 18.46
N ILE A 76 5.34 -16.24 17.90
CA ILE A 76 5.53 -16.36 16.45
C ILE A 76 4.19 -16.37 15.71
N TRP A 77 3.17 -17.06 16.23
CA TRP A 77 1.87 -17.13 15.55
C TRP A 77 1.04 -15.86 15.70
N VAL A 78 1.24 -15.12 16.79
CA VAL A 78 0.51 -13.87 17.07
C VAL A 78 1.04 -12.74 16.18
N TRP A 79 2.36 -12.65 16.01
CA TRP A 79 2.96 -11.46 15.39
C TRP A 79 3.92 -11.73 14.25
N VAL A 80 4.93 -12.60 14.46
CA VAL A 80 6.05 -12.76 13.51
C VAL A 80 5.62 -13.43 12.21
N PHE A 81 4.95 -14.58 12.32
CA PHE A 81 4.49 -15.38 11.19
C PHE A 81 3.46 -14.64 10.34
N PRO A 82 2.35 -14.07 10.86
CA PRO A 82 1.37 -13.41 10.01
C PRO A 82 1.96 -12.26 9.20
N ASN A 83 2.87 -11.47 9.79
CA ASN A 83 3.57 -10.39 9.09
C ASN A 83 4.47 -10.92 7.96
N ILE A 84 5.36 -11.88 8.24
CA ILE A 84 6.27 -12.43 7.21
C ILE A 84 5.46 -13.17 6.12
N ALA A 85 4.50 -13.99 6.53
CA ALA A 85 3.69 -14.79 5.62
C ALA A 85 2.82 -13.91 4.72
N ALA A 86 2.22 -12.84 5.24
CA ALA A 86 1.42 -11.91 4.43
C ALA A 86 2.27 -11.30 3.31
N LEU A 87 3.48 -10.84 3.62
CA LEU A 87 4.34 -10.23 2.61
C LEU A 87 4.83 -11.25 1.56
N LEU A 88 5.08 -12.50 1.97
CA LEU A 88 5.41 -13.60 1.06
C LEU A 88 4.21 -13.98 0.17
N ILE A 89 3.00 -13.96 0.70
CA ILE A 89 1.76 -14.15 -0.08
C ILE A 89 1.61 -13.02 -1.10
N ILE A 90 1.81 -11.76 -0.68
CA ILE A 90 1.77 -10.61 -1.59
C ILE A 90 2.84 -10.75 -2.69
N ALA A 91 4.04 -11.23 -2.34
CA ALA A 91 5.10 -11.52 -3.31
C ALA A 91 4.73 -12.65 -4.28
N ALA A 92 3.97 -13.65 -3.84
CA ALA A 92 3.50 -14.74 -4.69
C ALA A 92 2.43 -14.28 -5.69
N ILE A 93 1.55 -13.36 -5.27
CA ILE A 93 0.47 -12.82 -6.12
C ILE A 93 0.91 -11.64 -7.00
N SER A 94 2.08 -11.06 -6.78
CA SER A 94 2.54 -9.82 -7.45
C SER A 94 2.48 -9.89 -8.97
N GLY A 95 2.72 -11.05 -9.57
CA GLY A 95 2.65 -11.26 -11.02
C GLY A 95 1.26 -11.05 -11.62
N ARG A 96 0.19 -11.34 -10.86
CA ARG A 96 -1.19 -11.10 -11.30
C ARG A 96 -1.61 -9.64 -11.22
N ILE A 97 -0.91 -8.84 -10.41
CA ILE A 97 -1.31 -7.47 -10.09
C ILE A 97 -0.46 -6.45 -10.84
N LYS A 98 0.83 -6.75 -11.05
CA LYS A 98 1.81 -5.83 -11.64
C LYS A 98 1.38 -5.28 -13.01
N ASN A 99 0.72 -6.11 -13.81
CA ASN A 99 0.33 -5.82 -15.19
C ASN A 99 -1.04 -5.14 -15.30
N ILE A 100 -1.63 -4.74 -14.17
CA ILE A 100 -2.90 -4.02 -14.14
C ILE A 100 -2.60 -2.52 -13.93
N PRO A 101 -3.20 -1.60 -14.72
CA PRO A 101 -2.98 -0.16 -14.63
C PRO A 101 -3.70 0.49 -13.43
N ALA A 102 -3.69 -0.15 -12.27
CA ALA A 102 -4.22 0.44 -11.04
C ALA A 102 -3.13 1.27 -10.34
N LEU A 103 -3.55 2.38 -9.74
CA LEU A 103 -2.74 3.14 -8.78
C LEU A 103 -3.04 2.72 -7.34
N THR A 104 -4.27 2.26 -7.09
CA THR A 104 -4.77 1.91 -5.76
C THR A 104 -5.59 0.60 -5.80
N GLN A 105 -5.73 -0.11 -4.67
CA GLN A 105 -6.59 -1.29 -4.58
C GLN A 105 -8.07 -0.99 -4.94
N PRO A 106 -8.68 0.15 -4.55
CA PRO A 106 -10.03 0.48 -5.00
C PRO A 106 -10.16 0.60 -6.52
N GLU A 107 -9.17 1.19 -7.21
CA GLU A 107 -9.13 1.26 -8.67
C GLU A 107 -8.99 -0.14 -9.29
N LEU A 108 -8.17 -1.02 -8.71
CA LEU A 108 -8.09 -2.43 -9.09
C LEU A 108 -9.45 -3.13 -8.98
N MET A 109 -10.18 -2.88 -7.88
CA MET A 109 -11.50 -3.46 -7.65
C MET A 109 -12.56 -2.92 -8.62
N GLU A 110 -12.48 -1.66 -9.02
CA GLU A 110 -13.34 -1.12 -10.09
C GLU A 110 -13.08 -1.79 -11.44
N ILE A 111 -11.80 -2.00 -11.79
CA ILE A 111 -11.42 -2.70 -13.03
C ILE A 111 -12.00 -4.12 -13.01
N ARG A 112 -11.87 -4.83 -11.87
CA ARG A 112 -12.33 -6.22 -11.73
C ARG A 112 -13.85 -6.36 -11.66
N TYR A 113 -14.53 -5.48 -10.93
CA TYR A 113 -15.94 -5.62 -10.60
C TYR A 113 -16.77 -4.55 -11.29
N ASP A 114 -16.80 -3.34 -10.72
CA ASP A 114 -17.68 -2.26 -11.11
C ASP A 114 -17.34 -0.97 -10.33
N PRO A 115 -17.62 0.23 -10.88
CA PRO A 115 -17.46 1.50 -10.17
C PRO A 115 -18.08 1.54 -8.77
N ILE A 116 -19.19 0.82 -8.52
CA ILE A 116 -19.88 0.82 -7.22
C ILE A 116 -18.99 0.34 -6.05
N ILE A 117 -17.97 -0.46 -6.31
CA ILE A 117 -17.06 -1.01 -5.29
C ILE A 117 -15.98 -0.01 -4.88
N ARG A 118 -15.67 0.97 -5.73
CA ARG A 118 -14.49 1.83 -5.58
C ARG A 118 -14.54 2.66 -4.29
N ALA A 119 -15.62 3.41 -4.07
CA ALA A 119 -15.72 4.28 -2.91
C ALA A 119 -15.76 3.51 -1.57
N PRO A 120 -16.57 2.44 -1.40
CA PRO A 120 -16.59 1.66 -0.14
C PRO A 120 -15.23 1.05 0.23
N VAL A 121 -14.50 0.48 -0.75
CA VAL A 121 -13.17 -0.08 -0.53
C VAL A 121 -12.17 1.02 -0.14
N ALA A 122 -12.21 2.18 -0.82
CA ALA A 122 -11.34 3.30 -0.51
C ALA A 122 -11.53 3.82 0.93
N VAL A 123 -12.79 3.91 1.39
CA VAL A 123 -13.12 4.31 2.77
C VAL A 123 -12.60 3.27 3.77
N ALA A 124 -12.87 1.99 3.55
CA ALA A 124 -12.43 0.92 4.44
C ALA A 124 -10.90 0.87 4.58
N ILE A 125 -10.16 0.96 3.47
CA ILE A 125 -8.70 1.03 3.46
C ILE A 125 -8.23 2.28 4.22
N THR A 126 -8.87 3.43 3.99
CA THR A 126 -8.46 4.68 4.66
C THR A 126 -8.62 4.60 6.17
N ILE A 127 -9.72 4.02 6.66
CA ILE A 127 -9.93 3.77 8.09
C ILE A 127 -8.81 2.89 8.64
N MET A 128 -8.49 1.79 7.97
CA MET A 128 -7.38 0.91 8.36
C MET A 128 -6.04 1.65 8.40
N MET A 129 -5.70 2.44 7.38
CA MET A 129 -4.45 3.22 7.33
C MET A 129 -4.36 4.25 8.47
N VAL A 130 -5.47 4.91 8.82
CA VAL A 130 -5.51 5.86 9.95
C VAL A 130 -5.21 5.13 11.26
N LEU A 131 -5.85 3.98 11.49
CA LEU A 131 -5.66 3.19 12.71
C LEU A 131 -4.26 2.59 12.81
N PHE A 132 -3.66 2.12 11.72
CA PHE A 132 -2.25 1.72 11.74
C PHE A 132 -1.32 2.89 12.09
N SER A 133 -1.58 4.08 11.53
CA SER A 133 -0.80 5.26 11.88
C SER A 133 -0.98 5.69 13.36
N VAL A 134 -2.13 5.43 13.98
CA VAL A 134 -2.32 5.65 15.43
C VAL A 134 -1.29 4.86 16.25
N THR A 135 -1.01 3.62 15.86
CA THR A 135 -0.07 2.73 16.56
C THR A 135 1.35 3.29 16.54
N ASP A 136 1.74 3.98 15.47
CA ASP A 136 3.05 4.64 15.35
C ASP A 136 3.16 5.84 16.30
N PHE A 137 2.09 6.64 16.42
CA PHE A 137 2.04 7.76 17.35
C PHE A 137 2.10 7.31 18.81
N ILE A 138 1.48 6.18 19.14
CA ILE A 138 1.57 5.55 20.47
C ILE A 138 3.01 5.13 20.75
N GLY A 139 3.67 4.41 19.83
CA GLY A 139 5.08 4.05 20.01
C GLY A 139 6.00 5.27 20.15
N PHE A 140 5.77 6.31 19.34
CA PHE A 140 6.57 7.53 19.38
C PHE A 140 6.43 8.26 20.73
N LYS A 141 5.20 8.42 21.25
CA LYS A 141 4.98 9.08 22.55
C LYS A 141 5.54 8.26 23.72
N LEU A 142 5.43 6.93 23.67
CA LEU A 142 5.96 6.04 24.72
C LEU A 142 7.49 6.11 24.79
N VAL A 143 8.18 6.06 23.64
CA VAL A 143 9.65 6.15 23.59
C VAL A 143 10.14 7.50 24.13
N LEU A 144 9.55 8.61 23.69
CA LEU A 144 9.95 9.95 24.13
C LEU A 144 9.59 10.23 25.60
N GLY A 145 8.45 9.72 26.07
CA GLY A 145 8.07 9.77 27.48
C GLY A 145 9.06 9.00 28.35
N THR A 146 9.51 7.81 27.91
CA THR A 146 10.42 6.96 28.68
C THR A 146 11.84 7.54 28.75
N PHE A 147 12.39 7.99 27.62
CA PHE A 147 13.79 8.43 27.57
C PHE A 147 14.02 9.84 28.11
N PHE A 148 13.05 10.73 27.95
CA PHE A 148 13.23 12.16 28.23
C PHE A 148 12.11 12.76 29.09
N GLY A 149 11.10 11.98 29.50
CA GLY A 149 9.96 12.51 30.27
C GLY A 149 9.07 13.47 29.48
N ILE A 150 9.09 13.42 28.14
CA ILE A 150 8.33 14.33 27.29
C ILE A 150 6.83 14.01 27.43
N LYS A 151 6.01 15.02 27.72
CA LYS A 151 4.56 14.84 27.82
C LYS A 151 3.99 14.34 26.47
N PRO A 152 2.99 13.43 26.49
CA PRO A 152 2.40 12.85 25.29
C PRO A 152 2.04 13.85 24.19
N LEU A 153 1.41 14.97 24.56
CA LEU A 153 1.00 16.01 23.61
C LEU A 153 2.17 16.56 22.79
N TYR A 154 3.31 16.84 23.44
CA TYR A 154 4.48 17.39 22.73
C TYR A 154 5.14 16.35 21.83
N ALA A 155 5.22 15.09 22.28
CA ALA A 155 5.76 14.01 21.47
C ALA A 155 4.95 13.82 20.18
N ILE A 156 3.62 13.77 20.30
CA ILE A 156 2.70 13.65 19.15
C ILE A 156 2.83 14.87 18.22
N LEU A 157 2.89 16.09 18.74
CA LEU A 157 3.03 17.29 17.91
C LEU A 157 4.37 17.31 17.14
N ILE A 158 5.48 16.91 17.76
CA ILE A 158 6.78 16.79 17.09
C ILE A 158 6.67 15.83 15.89
N MET A 159 6.07 14.66 16.10
CA MET A 159 5.87 13.66 15.04
C MET A 159 4.94 14.18 13.95
N ALA A 160 3.77 14.71 14.31
CA ALA A 160 2.77 15.17 13.37
C ALA A 160 3.32 16.29 12.46
N VAL A 161 3.98 17.30 13.05
CA VAL A 161 4.55 18.43 12.29
C VAL A 161 5.69 17.96 11.40
N SER A 162 6.61 17.12 11.92
CA SER A 162 7.75 16.65 11.14
C SER A 162 7.32 15.80 9.94
N VAL A 163 6.41 14.83 10.14
CA VAL A 163 5.91 13.96 9.08
C VAL A 163 5.07 14.75 8.07
N ALA A 164 4.15 15.60 8.52
CA ALA A 164 3.34 16.42 7.63
C ALA A 164 4.21 17.28 6.69
N PHE A 165 5.33 17.82 7.19
CA PHE A 165 6.19 18.71 6.42
C PHE A 165 6.95 17.97 5.31
N TYR A 166 7.65 16.86 5.60
CA TYR A 166 8.45 16.18 4.56
C TYR A 166 7.60 15.38 3.58
N VAL A 167 6.50 14.75 4.04
CA VAL A 167 5.66 13.90 3.18
C VAL A 167 4.87 14.72 2.18
N SER A 168 4.29 15.84 2.62
CA SER A 168 3.49 16.71 1.74
C SER A 168 4.32 17.19 0.54
N VAL A 169 5.60 17.49 0.73
CA VAL A 169 6.45 18.00 -0.35
C VAL A 169 6.82 16.90 -1.36
N GLY A 170 7.12 15.69 -0.90
CA GLY A 170 7.90 14.72 -1.65
C GLY A 170 7.13 13.62 -2.41
N GLY A 171 5.86 13.34 -2.10
CA GLY A 171 5.07 12.27 -2.76
C GLY A 171 5.63 10.85 -2.54
N PHE A 172 5.07 9.84 -3.22
CA PHE A 172 5.39 8.42 -2.97
C PHE A 172 6.88 8.11 -3.21
N ARG A 173 7.49 8.68 -4.26
CA ARG A 173 8.92 8.50 -4.53
C ARG A 173 9.78 8.98 -3.36
N ALA A 174 9.48 10.14 -2.76
CA ALA A 174 10.26 10.63 -1.63
C ALA A 174 10.11 9.75 -0.39
N VAL A 175 8.90 9.23 -0.14
CA VAL A 175 8.65 8.28 0.96
C VAL A 175 9.59 7.08 0.82
N VAL A 176 9.55 6.40 -0.35
CA VAL A 176 10.39 5.22 -0.62
C VAL A 176 11.89 5.51 -0.45
N TRP A 177 12.38 6.66 -0.90
CA TRP A 177 13.81 7.01 -0.73
C TRP A 177 14.16 7.43 0.69
N ALA A 178 13.24 8.08 1.40
CA ALA A 178 13.39 8.43 2.81
C ALA A 178 13.39 7.19 3.71
N ASP A 179 12.81 6.09 3.28
CA ASP A 179 12.74 4.85 4.05
C ASP A 179 14.09 4.11 4.16
N LEU A 180 14.98 4.27 3.17
CA LEU A 180 16.30 3.64 3.19
C LEU A 180 17.13 4.01 4.43
N PRO A 181 17.38 5.30 4.73
CA PRO A 181 18.11 5.69 5.93
C PRO A 181 17.33 5.35 7.22
N LYS A 182 15.99 5.41 7.21
CA LYS A 182 15.15 5.04 8.37
C LYS A 182 15.34 3.57 8.73
N TYR A 183 15.27 2.68 7.74
CA TYR A 183 15.49 1.25 7.95
C TYR A 183 16.91 0.95 8.42
N ALA A 184 17.93 1.62 7.86
CA ALA A 184 19.31 1.42 8.31
C ALA A 184 19.49 1.79 9.79
N LEU A 185 18.89 2.89 10.24
CA LEU A 185 18.91 3.31 11.65
C LEU A 185 18.15 2.32 12.55
N LEU A 186 16.97 1.89 12.12
CA LEU A 186 16.15 0.88 12.81
C LEU A 186 16.88 -0.46 12.95
N ALA A 187 17.46 -0.97 11.87
CA ALA A 187 18.21 -2.22 11.87
C ALA A 187 19.46 -2.12 12.75
N GLY A 188 20.19 -1.00 12.67
CA GLY A 188 21.32 -0.70 13.55
C GLY A 188 20.90 -0.69 15.02
N LEU A 189 19.77 -0.07 15.33
CA LEU A 189 19.17 -0.08 16.66
C LEU A 189 18.86 -1.50 17.13
N ALA A 190 18.07 -2.27 16.38
CA ALA A 190 17.65 -3.60 16.77
C ALA A 190 18.83 -4.55 16.99
N ILE A 191 19.83 -4.50 16.10
CA ILE A 191 21.06 -5.31 16.23
C ILE A 191 21.86 -4.88 17.46
N SER A 192 22.05 -3.57 17.67
CA SER A 192 22.83 -3.07 18.82
C SER A 192 22.19 -3.47 20.15
N VAL A 193 20.87 -3.35 20.27
CA VAL A 193 20.12 -3.68 21.48
C VAL A 193 20.15 -5.19 21.73
N ALA A 194 19.97 -6.02 20.70
CA ALA A 194 20.09 -7.46 20.83
C ALA A 194 21.48 -7.90 21.31
N ILE A 195 22.55 -7.31 20.76
CA ILE A 195 23.92 -7.59 21.20
C ILE A 195 24.11 -7.17 22.66
N MET A 196 23.66 -5.96 23.05
CA MET A 196 23.77 -5.49 24.43
C MET A 196 23.01 -6.39 25.41
N ALA A 197 21.78 -6.78 25.08
CA ALA A 197 20.93 -7.61 25.93
C ALA A 197 21.53 -9.01 26.16
N LEU A 198 22.28 -9.54 25.20
CA LEU A 198 22.99 -10.82 25.36
C LEU A 198 24.33 -10.67 26.10
N LEU A 199 25.06 -9.57 25.91
CA LEU A 199 26.39 -9.40 26.50
C LEU A 199 26.37 -8.96 27.97
N LEU A 200 25.38 -8.15 28.39
CA LEU A 200 25.31 -7.65 29.76
C LEU A 200 25.14 -8.76 30.81
N PRO A 201 24.22 -9.73 30.67
CA PRO A 201 24.13 -10.85 31.62
C PRO A 201 25.45 -11.61 31.74
N VAL A 202 26.14 -11.84 30.61
CA VAL A 202 27.42 -12.56 30.59
C VAL A 202 28.51 -11.79 31.33
N ARG A 203 28.53 -10.46 31.22
CA ARG A 203 29.44 -9.59 31.98
C ARG A 203 29.15 -9.61 33.48
N GLU A 204 27.89 -9.80 33.86
CA GLU A 204 27.45 -9.97 35.24
C GLU A 204 27.62 -11.41 35.76
N GLY A 205 28.22 -12.31 34.96
CA GLY A 205 28.45 -13.71 35.33
C GLY A 205 27.22 -14.61 35.18
N LEU A 206 26.12 -14.10 34.60
CA LEU A 206 24.91 -14.87 34.31
C LEU A 206 25.10 -15.68 33.02
N SER A 207 24.66 -16.94 33.05
CA SER A 207 24.65 -17.79 31.87
C SER A 207 23.33 -17.69 31.12
N ILE A 208 23.37 -17.21 29.87
CA ILE A 208 22.19 -17.17 28.99
C ILE A 208 21.61 -18.57 28.79
N THR A 209 22.46 -19.60 28.68
CA THR A 209 21.98 -20.97 28.50
C THR A 209 21.26 -21.49 29.74
N ALA A 210 21.75 -21.13 30.94
CA ALA A 210 21.04 -21.46 32.17
C ALA A 210 19.70 -20.73 32.27
N THR A 211 19.66 -19.44 31.92
CA THR A 211 18.41 -18.66 31.88
C THR A 211 17.41 -19.26 30.89
N ALA A 212 17.88 -19.62 29.68
CA ALA A 212 17.07 -20.26 28.64
C ALA A 212 16.45 -21.58 29.11
N ILE A 213 17.22 -22.42 29.80
CA ILE A 213 16.73 -23.69 30.36
C ILE A 213 15.75 -23.43 31.50
N ALA A 214 16.04 -22.45 32.37
CA ALA A 214 15.20 -22.08 33.50
C ALA A 214 13.81 -21.55 33.10
N ARG A 215 13.62 -21.12 31.84
CA ARG A 215 12.29 -20.74 31.32
C ARG A 215 11.33 -21.93 31.20
N GLY A 216 11.85 -23.15 31.22
CA GLY A 216 11.05 -24.35 31.04
C GLY A 216 10.62 -24.59 29.59
N PRO A 217 10.05 -25.77 29.30
CA PRO A 217 9.70 -26.20 27.95
C PRO A 217 8.59 -25.36 27.30
N ASP A 218 7.67 -24.79 28.09
CA ASP A 218 6.52 -24.06 27.57
C ASP A 218 6.93 -22.74 26.88
N TRP A 219 7.95 -22.05 27.39
CA TRP A 219 8.46 -20.83 26.74
C TRP A 219 9.06 -21.12 25.35
N TRP A 220 9.60 -22.33 25.15
CA TRP A 220 10.14 -22.78 23.87
C TRP A 220 9.10 -23.45 22.98
N ASN A 221 7.88 -23.67 23.48
CA ASN A 221 6.82 -24.34 22.75
C ASN A 221 6.09 -23.33 21.83
N PRO A 222 6.26 -23.40 20.50
CA PRO A 222 5.55 -22.49 19.59
C PRO A 222 4.03 -22.69 19.63
N PHE A 223 3.52 -23.80 20.14
CA PHE A 223 2.10 -24.12 20.15
C PHE A 223 1.48 -24.03 21.56
N VAL A 224 2.10 -23.28 22.46
CA VAL A 224 1.62 -23.08 23.83
C VAL A 224 0.21 -22.45 23.87
N MET A 225 -0.14 -21.64 22.86
CA MET A 225 -1.45 -21.00 22.73
C MET A 225 -2.47 -21.89 22.01
N GLY A 226 -2.91 -22.98 22.66
CA GLY A 226 -4.00 -23.81 22.14
C GLY A 226 -3.61 -24.77 21.01
N GLY A 227 -2.32 -25.14 20.92
CA GLY A 227 -1.86 -26.12 19.95
C GLY A 227 -1.81 -25.59 18.51
N ILE A 228 -1.85 -26.51 17.56
CA ILE A 228 -1.96 -26.18 16.13
C ILE A 228 -3.27 -25.44 15.83
N MET A 229 -4.36 -25.78 16.53
CA MET A 229 -5.66 -25.13 16.32
C MET A 229 -5.64 -23.66 16.70
N GLY A 230 -5.04 -23.29 17.84
CA GLY A 230 -4.91 -21.88 18.23
C GLY A 230 -4.03 -21.11 17.23
N ALA A 231 -2.92 -21.68 16.78
CA ALA A 231 -2.10 -21.09 15.72
C ALA A 231 -2.90 -20.82 14.43
N LEU A 232 -3.73 -21.78 14.00
CA LEU A 232 -4.60 -21.62 12.83
C LEU A 232 -5.67 -20.53 13.04
N VAL A 233 -6.26 -20.44 14.23
CA VAL A 233 -7.22 -19.38 14.57
C VAL A 233 -6.57 -18.00 14.45
N PHE A 234 -5.38 -17.80 15.01
CA PHE A 234 -4.63 -16.55 14.86
C PHE A 234 -4.34 -16.24 13.39
N GLN A 235 -3.98 -17.25 12.59
CA GLN A 235 -3.75 -17.04 11.16
C GLN A 235 -5.02 -16.67 10.41
N MET A 236 -6.18 -17.23 10.75
CA MET A 236 -7.45 -16.82 10.13
C MET A 236 -7.85 -15.40 10.55
N ALA A 237 -7.54 -15.00 11.78
CA ALA A 237 -7.84 -13.67 12.30
C ALA A 237 -6.97 -12.56 11.68
N LEU A 238 -5.65 -12.75 11.67
CA LEU A 238 -4.69 -11.67 11.40
C LEU A 238 -4.18 -11.67 9.96
N LEU A 239 -3.78 -12.83 9.44
CA LEU A 239 -3.11 -12.94 8.14
C LEU A 239 -3.89 -12.27 6.99
N PRO A 240 -5.24 -12.39 6.88
CA PRO A 240 -5.97 -11.77 5.77
C PRO A 240 -5.87 -10.25 5.74
N GLY A 241 -5.90 -9.59 6.91
CA GLY A 241 -5.82 -8.13 7.02
C GLY A 241 -4.48 -7.59 6.53
N TRP A 242 -3.38 -8.24 6.91
CA TRP A 242 -2.03 -7.91 6.44
C TRP A 242 -1.85 -8.18 4.93
N VAL A 243 -2.44 -9.25 4.40
CA VAL A 243 -2.40 -9.53 2.95
C VAL A 243 -3.15 -8.45 2.15
N ALA A 244 -4.24 -7.94 2.72
CA ALA A 244 -5.08 -6.93 2.09
C ALA A 244 -4.54 -5.50 2.28
N GLU A 245 -3.46 -5.29 3.02
CA GLU A 245 -2.88 -3.96 3.25
C GLU A 245 -2.44 -3.27 1.94
N GLN A 246 -2.73 -1.97 1.81
CA GLN A 246 -2.52 -1.19 0.59
C GLN A 246 -1.03 -0.94 0.23
N ASP A 247 -0.13 -0.76 1.21
CA ASP A 247 1.26 -0.31 0.94
C ASP A 247 2.07 -1.26 0.04
N PRO A 248 2.17 -2.57 0.33
CA PRO A 248 2.91 -3.49 -0.54
C PRO A 248 2.38 -3.52 -1.97
N TRP A 249 1.07 -3.33 -2.14
CA TRP A 249 0.42 -3.32 -3.45
C TRP A 249 0.83 -2.09 -4.26
N GLN A 250 0.88 -0.92 -3.62
CA GLN A 250 1.38 0.30 -4.24
C GLN A 250 2.85 0.15 -4.69
N LYS A 251 3.68 -0.54 -3.90
CA LYS A 251 5.07 -0.87 -4.24
C LYS A 251 5.18 -1.85 -5.41
N ILE A 252 4.26 -2.81 -5.54
CA ILE A 252 4.19 -3.69 -6.73
C ILE A 252 3.95 -2.86 -7.99
N TRP A 253 2.97 -1.96 -7.99
CA TRP A 253 2.70 -1.14 -9.18
C TRP A 253 3.86 -0.20 -9.51
N ALA A 254 4.55 0.32 -8.49
CA ALA A 254 5.74 1.17 -8.62
C ALA A 254 7.02 0.43 -9.04
N ALA A 255 7.04 -0.90 -9.00
CA ALA A 255 8.18 -1.69 -9.47
C ALA A 255 8.39 -1.53 -10.97
N ARG A 256 9.65 -1.60 -11.42
CA ARG A 256 9.98 -1.55 -12.84
C ARG A 256 9.55 -2.79 -13.63
N ASP A 257 9.55 -3.95 -12.97
CA ASP A 257 9.24 -5.25 -13.57
C ASP A 257 8.71 -6.22 -12.50
N GLU A 258 8.05 -7.29 -12.93
CA GLU A 258 7.48 -8.30 -12.03
C GLU A 258 8.54 -8.98 -11.15
N LYS A 259 9.73 -9.27 -11.70
CA LYS A 259 10.81 -9.92 -10.94
C LYS A 259 11.32 -8.98 -9.85
N SER A 260 11.40 -7.68 -10.14
CA SER A 260 11.78 -6.66 -9.16
C SER A 260 10.73 -6.52 -8.06
N ALA A 261 9.44 -6.54 -8.39
CA ALA A 261 8.36 -6.55 -7.39
C ALA A 261 8.48 -7.77 -6.46
N ARG A 262 8.49 -8.98 -7.04
CA ARG A 262 8.53 -10.24 -6.28
C ARG A 262 9.78 -10.38 -5.43
N ARG A 263 10.98 -10.16 -6.02
CA ARG A 263 12.25 -10.27 -5.29
C ARG A 263 12.37 -9.18 -4.22
N GLY A 264 11.83 -7.98 -4.48
CA GLY A 264 11.81 -6.90 -3.51
C GLY A 264 10.99 -7.27 -2.28
N LEU A 265 9.76 -7.77 -2.45
CA LEU A 265 8.92 -8.19 -1.34
C LEU A 265 9.51 -9.37 -0.54
N ILE A 266 10.12 -10.36 -1.22
CA ILE A 266 10.83 -11.47 -0.54
C ILE A 266 12.02 -10.94 0.26
N LEU A 267 12.78 -10.00 -0.29
CA LEU A 267 13.87 -9.35 0.43
C LEU A 267 13.33 -8.59 1.66
N GLY A 268 12.22 -7.86 1.50
CA GLY A 268 11.55 -7.19 2.61
C GLY A 268 11.16 -8.14 3.73
N ALA A 269 10.57 -9.29 3.39
CA ALA A 269 10.21 -10.34 4.36
C ALA A 269 11.44 -10.89 5.10
N GLY A 270 12.56 -11.11 4.40
CA GLY A 270 13.81 -11.53 5.01
C GLY A 270 14.42 -10.48 5.94
N LEU A 271 14.36 -9.22 5.54
CA LEU A 271 14.79 -8.07 6.35
C LEU A 271 13.94 -7.91 7.62
N MET A 272 12.63 -8.09 7.52
CA MET A 272 11.74 -8.15 8.70
C MET A 272 12.10 -9.33 9.61
N GLY A 273 12.36 -10.51 9.04
CA GLY A 273 12.80 -11.69 9.79
C GLY A 273 14.08 -11.45 10.60
N LEU A 274 15.04 -10.68 10.05
CA LEU A 274 16.22 -10.25 10.79
C LEU A 274 15.85 -9.41 12.02
N ILE A 275 14.93 -8.45 11.88
CA ILE A 275 14.51 -7.61 13.00
C ILE A 275 13.79 -8.42 14.06
N TYR A 276 12.88 -9.31 13.67
CA TYR A 276 12.18 -10.18 14.63
C TYR A 276 13.12 -11.14 15.35
N LEU A 277 14.18 -11.62 14.67
CA LEU A 277 15.26 -12.36 15.32
C LEU A 277 15.97 -11.49 16.38
N CYS A 278 16.25 -10.23 16.09
CA CYS A 278 16.80 -9.31 17.08
C CYS A 278 15.83 -9.09 18.26
N CYS A 279 14.52 -8.99 18.03
CA CYS A 279 13.53 -8.87 19.09
C CYS A 279 13.50 -10.10 20.00
N PHE A 280 13.57 -11.31 19.42
CA PHE A 280 13.66 -12.58 20.15
C PHE A 280 14.93 -12.65 21.01
N LEU A 281 16.09 -12.33 20.43
CA LEU A 281 17.36 -12.31 21.15
C LEU A 281 17.36 -11.28 22.29
N THR A 282 16.76 -10.12 22.05
CA THR A 282 16.58 -9.08 23.07
C THR A 282 15.70 -9.58 24.21
N ALA A 283 14.56 -10.22 23.91
CA ALA A 283 13.68 -10.79 24.92
C ALA A 283 14.41 -11.83 25.78
N LEU A 284 15.19 -12.73 25.17
CA LEU A 284 15.98 -13.72 25.90
C LEU A 284 16.98 -13.06 26.85
N GLY A 285 17.71 -12.03 26.39
CA GLY A 285 18.65 -11.27 27.22
C GLY A 285 17.97 -10.53 28.37
N LEU A 286 16.87 -9.80 28.09
CA LEU A 286 16.09 -9.09 29.10
C LEU A 286 15.51 -10.03 30.15
N SER A 287 15.10 -11.23 29.75
CA SER A 287 14.58 -12.25 30.65
C SER A 287 15.60 -12.73 31.70
N ALA A 288 16.90 -12.54 31.43
CA ALA A 288 17.99 -12.82 32.37
C ALA A 288 18.24 -11.67 33.36
N LEU A 289 17.97 -10.43 32.96
CA LEU A 289 18.31 -9.22 33.72
C LEU A 289 17.14 -8.70 34.57
N TYR A 290 15.92 -8.85 34.08
CA TYR A 290 14.72 -8.27 34.68
C TYR A 290 13.72 -9.35 35.10
N PRO A 291 12.89 -9.06 36.13
CA PRO A 291 11.77 -9.93 36.46
C PRO A 291 10.78 -10.01 35.30
N MET A 292 10.04 -11.11 35.24
CA MET A 292 9.09 -11.32 34.16
C MET A 292 7.92 -10.34 34.26
N PRO A 293 7.56 -9.70 33.15
CA PRO A 293 6.43 -8.79 33.13
C PRO A 293 5.13 -9.56 33.38
N THR A 294 4.20 -8.90 34.05
CA THR A 294 2.87 -9.45 34.38
C THR A 294 1.77 -8.96 33.44
N SER A 295 2.04 -7.89 32.70
CA SER A 295 1.12 -7.27 31.74
C SER A 295 1.81 -6.96 30.42
N GLU A 296 1.02 -6.79 29.36
CA GLU A 296 1.48 -6.42 28.02
C GLU A 296 2.26 -5.11 28.02
N VAL A 297 1.71 -4.07 28.64
CA VAL A 297 2.34 -2.76 28.74
C VAL A 297 3.68 -2.83 29.49
N GLU A 298 3.75 -3.61 30.58
CA GLU A 298 5.01 -3.81 31.31
C GLU A 298 6.07 -4.50 30.44
N ALA A 299 5.65 -5.48 29.63
CA ALA A 299 6.54 -6.22 28.74
C ALA A 299 7.10 -5.33 27.61
N GLU A 300 6.24 -4.51 27.00
CA GLU A 300 6.64 -3.55 25.96
C GLU A 300 7.63 -2.51 26.50
N MET A 301 7.43 -2.05 27.73
CA MET A 301 8.23 -1.00 28.36
C MET A 301 9.60 -1.47 28.86
N LEU A 302 9.84 -2.79 28.98
CA LEU A 302 11.15 -3.34 29.34
C LEU A 302 12.22 -3.03 28.29
N TYR A 303 11.86 -2.98 27.00
CA TYR A 303 12.80 -2.66 25.92
C TYR A 303 13.38 -1.24 26.05
N PRO A 304 12.57 -0.16 26.13
CA PRO A 304 13.09 1.19 26.29
C PRO A 304 13.72 1.36 27.69
N LYS A 305 13.15 0.77 28.75
CA LYS A 305 13.76 0.84 30.09
C LYS A 305 15.20 0.30 30.08
N PHE A 306 15.43 -0.86 29.47
CA PHE A 306 16.76 -1.43 29.33
C PHE A 306 17.75 -0.50 28.62
N ILE A 307 17.33 0.16 27.54
CA ILE A 307 18.16 1.14 26.84
C ILE A 307 18.49 2.31 27.75
N SER A 308 17.48 2.86 28.45
CA SER A 308 17.66 4.01 29.34
C SER A 308 18.63 3.71 30.48
N ASP A 309 18.59 2.48 31.02
CA ASP A 309 19.40 2.08 32.18
C ASP A 309 20.88 1.83 31.81
N ASN A 310 21.17 1.41 30.57
CA ASN A 310 22.46 0.79 30.22
C ASN A 310 23.29 1.54 29.17
N VAL A 311 22.78 2.66 28.65
CA VAL A 311 23.36 3.32 27.47
C VAL A 311 23.85 4.74 27.79
N SER A 312 24.95 5.15 27.17
CA SER A 312 25.48 6.50 27.32
C SER A 312 24.54 7.57 26.73
N PRO A 313 24.55 8.82 27.22
CA PRO A 313 23.70 9.89 26.70
C PRO A 313 23.70 10.06 25.18
N LEU A 314 24.86 9.92 24.55
CA LEU A 314 25.02 10.04 23.09
C LEU A 314 24.33 8.88 22.37
N LEU A 315 24.56 7.66 22.83
CA LEU A 315 23.98 6.47 22.21
C LEU A 315 22.47 6.40 22.46
N LEU A 316 21.98 6.85 23.63
CA LEU A 316 20.56 7.01 23.91
C LEU A 316 19.90 7.95 22.89
N ALA A 317 20.50 9.12 22.64
CA ALA A 317 20.01 10.07 21.64
C ALA A 317 19.98 9.48 20.23
N LEU A 318 21.03 8.75 19.82
CA LEU A 318 21.10 8.09 18.51
C LEU A 318 20.05 6.99 18.35
N LEU A 319 19.92 6.11 19.35
CA LEU A 319 18.92 5.05 19.36
C LEU A 319 17.51 5.62 19.35
N THR A 320 17.27 6.71 20.08
CA THR A 320 15.98 7.39 20.04
C THR A 320 15.64 7.81 18.61
N VAL A 321 16.56 8.44 17.89
CA VAL A 321 16.32 8.82 16.49
C VAL A 321 16.04 7.61 15.59
N GLY A 322 16.66 6.45 15.84
CA GLY A 322 16.33 5.20 15.15
C GLY A 322 14.88 4.74 15.38
N PHE A 323 14.38 4.82 16.61
CA PHE A 323 12.97 4.55 16.90
C PHE A 323 12.03 5.53 16.21
N LEU A 324 12.31 6.83 16.32
CA LEU A 324 11.48 7.86 15.70
C LEU A 324 11.48 7.72 14.17
N ALA A 325 12.63 7.40 13.58
CA ALA A 325 12.75 7.13 12.16
C ALA A 325 11.83 5.99 11.71
N ALA A 326 11.72 4.92 12.49
CA ALA A 326 10.82 3.81 12.21
C ALA A 326 9.33 4.23 12.27
N CYS A 327 8.90 4.90 13.33
CA CYS A 327 7.52 5.43 13.43
C CYS A 327 7.19 6.41 12.29
N MET A 328 8.11 7.31 11.95
CA MET A 328 7.91 8.29 10.87
C MET A 328 7.79 7.59 9.51
N SER A 329 8.54 6.50 9.27
CA SER A 329 8.46 5.68 8.06
C SER A 329 7.04 5.17 7.80
N CYS A 330 6.50 4.45 8.78
CA CYS A 330 5.18 3.84 8.73
C CYS A 330 4.08 4.88 8.60
N THR A 331 4.11 5.93 9.43
CA THR A 331 3.12 7.02 9.37
C THR A 331 3.14 7.73 8.03
N SER A 332 4.33 8.01 7.45
CA SER A 332 4.39 8.59 6.12
C SER A 332 3.84 7.69 5.03
N THR A 333 4.02 6.38 5.17
CA THR A 333 3.50 5.38 4.25
C THR A 333 1.98 5.32 4.33
N PHE A 334 1.42 5.09 5.52
CA PHE A 334 -0.02 5.02 5.74
C PHE A 334 -0.75 6.30 5.34
N ALA A 335 -0.20 7.47 5.69
CA ALA A 335 -0.78 8.75 5.29
C ALA A 335 -0.75 8.93 3.77
N THR A 336 0.34 8.55 3.08
CA THR A 336 0.42 8.68 1.61
C THR A 336 -0.50 7.68 0.91
N SER A 337 -0.54 6.43 1.37
CA SER A 337 -1.37 5.38 0.78
C SER A 337 -2.87 5.61 1.03
N GLY A 338 -3.27 6.01 2.24
CA GLY A 338 -4.67 6.36 2.51
C GLY A 338 -5.11 7.64 1.80
N ALA A 339 -4.25 8.67 1.75
CA ALA A 339 -4.55 9.88 1.00
C ALA A 339 -4.62 9.61 -0.52
N SER A 340 -3.87 8.62 -1.02
CA SER A 340 -4.03 8.12 -2.39
C SER A 340 -5.41 7.55 -2.65
N CYS A 341 -5.92 6.72 -1.72
CA CYS A 341 -7.24 6.13 -1.86
C CYS A 341 -8.32 7.21 -1.87
N ILE A 342 -8.29 8.17 -0.95
CA ILE A 342 -9.30 9.24 -0.91
C ILE A 342 -9.18 10.19 -2.10
N SER A 343 -7.98 10.70 -2.39
CA SER A 343 -7.79 11.69 -3.46
C SER A 343 -8.12 11.11 -4.83
N ARG A 344 -7.67 9.89 -5.14
CA ARG A 344 -7.86 9.25 -6.45
C ARG A 344 -9.24 8.65 -6.59
N ASP A 345 -9.70 7.91 -5.58
CA ASP A 345 -10.88 7.05 -5.69
C ASP A 345 -12.18 7.72 -5.25
N LEU A 346 -12.08 8.81 -4.47
CA LEU A 346 -13.22 9.58 -4.01
C LEU A 346 -13.22 10.96 -4.66
N VAL A 347 -12.18 11.76 -4.40
CA VAL A 347 -12.16 13.17 -4.83
C VAL A 347 -12.07 13.27 -6.35
N GLN A 348 -11.06 12.69 -6.98
CA GLN A 348 -10.93 12.75 -8.43
C GLN A 348 -12.07 12.01 -9.11
N ARG A 349 -12.45 10.82 -8.63
CA ARG A 349 -13.47 10.02 -9.31
C ARG A 349 -14.88 10.60 -9.25
N HIS A 350 -15.29 11.18 -8.13
CA HIS A 350 -16.69 11.56 -7.88
C HIS A 350 -16.89 13.06 -7.64
N ILE A 351 -15.91 13.77 -7.05
CA ILE A 351 -16.07 15.17 -6.66
C ILE A 351 -15.53 16.12 -7.73
N LYS A 352 -14.34 15.84 -8.28
CA LYS A 352 -13.66 16.69 -9.25
C LYS A 352 -12.94 15.88 -10.35
N PRO A 353 -13.68 15.33 -11.33
CA PRO A 353 -13.11 14.48 -12.38
C PRO A 353 -12.12 15.18 -13.32
N GLY A 354 -12.31 16.47 -13.56
CA GLY A 354 -11.40 17.31 -14.34
C GLY A 354 -10.24 17.92 -13.54
N ALA A 355 -9.93 17.43 -12.34
CA ALA A 355 -8.88 18.03 -11.51
C ALA A 355 -7.50 17.96 -12.20
N THR A 356 -6.83 19.10 -12.31
CA THR A 356 -5.49 19.18 -12.89
C THR A 356 -4.46 18.51 -11.98
N MET A 357 -3.27 18.18 -12.51
CA MET A 357 -2.18 17.61 -11.71
C MET A 357 -1.81 18.48 -10.50
N LYS A 358 -1.74 19.81 -10.67
CA LYS A 358 -1.44 20.74 -9.57
C LYS A 358 -2.51 20.73 -8.47
N GLU A 359 -3.77 20.64 -8.86
CA GLU A 359 -4.89 20.55 -7.92
C GLU A 359 -4.86 19.22 -7.18
N MET A 360 -4.63 18.11 -7.90
CA MET A 360 -4.52 16.77 -7.31
C MET A 360 -3.36 16.67 -6.31
N LEU A 361 -2.22 17.28 -6.60
CA LEU A 361 -1.10 17.38 -5.67
C LEU A 361 -1.50 18.15 -4.40
N THR A 362 -2.24 19.26 -4.54
CA THR A 362 -2.69 20.08 -3.41
C THR A 362 -3.71 19.35 -2.54
N ILE A 363 -4.69 18.68 -3.18
CA ILE A 363 -5.68 17.85 -2.51
C ILE A 363 -5.00 16.73 -1.74
N ASN A 364 -4.06 16.01 -2.37
CA ASN A 364 -3.36 14.93 -1.69
C ASN A 364 -2.56 15.43 -0.47
N ARG A 365 -1.87 16.57 -0.61
CA ARG A 365 -1.14 17.21 0.51
C ARG A 365 -2.07 17.54 1.67
N ALA A 366 -3.23 18.13 1.38
CA ALA A 366 -4.23 18.44 2.40
C ALA A 366 -4.74 17.15 3.10
N LEU A 367 -5.02 16.09 2.34
CA LEU A 367 -5.46 14.81 2.88
C LEU A 367 -4.40 14.13 3.75
N ILE A 368 -3.12 14.18 3.37
CA ILE A 368 -2.02 13.69 4.20
C ILE A 368 -2.02 14.41 5.57
N VAL A 369 -2.14 15.74 5.58
CA VAL A 369 -2.19 16.51 6.83
C VAL A 369 -3.41 16.16 7.67
N ILE A 370 -4.59 16.01 7.04
CA ILE A 370 -5.83 15.62 7.72
C ILE A 370 -5.70 14.23 8.34
N MET A 371 -5.16 13.25 7.62
CA MET A 371 -4.94 11.90 8.13
C MET A 371 -3.99 11.88 9.33
N ILE A 372 -2.86 12.58 9.22
CA ILE A 372 -1.88 12.70 10.32
C ILE A 372 -2.54 13.35 11.53
N ALA A 373 -3.34 14.42 11.35
CA ALA A 373 -4.05 15.08 12.43
C ALA A 373 -5.09 14.16 13.09
N LEU A 374 -5.82 13.36 12.30
CA LEU A 374 -6.79 12.40 12.80
C LEU A 374 -6.11 11.29 13.61
N SER A 375 -5.06 10.67 13.09
CA SER A 375 -4.28 9.64 13.80
C SER A 375 -3.65 10.20 15.08
N ALA A 376 -3.07 11.41 15.03
CA ALA A 376 -2.54 12.09 16.20
C ALA A 376 -3.61 12.35 17.28
N SER A 377 -4.81 12.76 16.88
CA SER A 377 -5.93 13.01 17.81
C SER A 377 -6.42 11.74 18.49
N ILE A 378 -6.50 10.63 17.75
CA ILE A 378 -6.92 9.33 18.31
C ILE A 378 -5.84 8.81 19.26
N ALA A 379 -4.56 8.91 18.88
CA ALA A 379 -3.43 8.45 19.68
C ALA A 379 -3.25 9.19 21.03
N LEU A 380 -3.85 10.37 21.21
CA LEU A 380 -3.86 11.06 22.51
C LEU A 380 -4.64 10.31 23.57
N ASN A 381 -5.64 9.51 23.18
CA ASN A 381 -6.56 8.83 24.09
C ASN A 381 -6.35 7.31 24.16
N LEU A 382 -5.43 6.77 23.36
CA LEU A 382 -5.10 5.34 23.32
C LEU A 382 -3.67 5.11 23.79
N ASP A 383 -3.48 4.11 24.64
CA ASP A 383 -2.17 3.76 25.19
C ASP A 383 -1.69 2.36 24.77
N SER A 384 -2.60 1.45 24.38
CA SER A 384 -2.25 0.11 23.91
C SER A 384 -1.92 0.11 22.41
N ILE A 385 -0.70 -0.33 22.07
CA ILE A 385 -0.27 -0.57 20.69
C ILE A 385 -1.02 -1.78 20.11
N MET A 386 -1.06 -2.87 20.87
CA MET A 386 -1.63 -4.15 20.45
C MET A 386 -3.11 -4.02 20.07
N GLU A 387 -3.91 -3.38 20.94
CA GLU A 387 -5.33 -3.18 20.71
C GLU A 387 -5.60 -2.38 19.43
N ALA A 388 -4.87 -1.27 19.23
CA ALA A 388 -5.02 -0.44 18.04
C ALA A 388 -4.66 -1.19 16.75
N VAL A 389 -3.62 -2.04 16.77
CA VAL A 389 -3.25 -2.87 15.61
C VAL A 389 -4.30 -3.94 15.34
N ILE A 390 -4.78 -4.64 16.37
CA ILE A 390 -5.77 -5.71 16.21
C ILE A 390 -7.04 -5.11 15.59
N ILE A 391 -7.57 -4.01 16.16
CA ILE A 391 -8.75 -3.30 15.63
C ILE A 391 -8.55 -2.93 14.15
N ALA A 392 -7.40 -2.36 13.78
CA ALA A 392 -7.10 -2.02 12.38
C ALA A 392 -7.12 -3.26 11.47
N THR A 393 -6.50 -4.34 11.93
CA THR A 393 -6.31 -5.58 11.17
C THR A 393 -7.64 -6.30 10.95
N VAL A 394 -8.46 -6.46 11.99
CA VAL A 394 -9.74 -7.19 11.90
C VAL A 394 -10.75 -6.48 11.00
N ILE A 395 -10.75 -5.14 10.97
CA ILE A 395 -11.57 -4.36 10.03
C ILE A 395 -11.15 -4.68 8.58
N GLY A 396 -9.85 -4.71 8.29
CA GLY A 396 -9.33 -5.07 6.96
C GLY A 396 -9.66 -6.52 6.57
N THR A 397 -9.40 -7.46 7.49
CA THR A 397 -9.67 -8.90 7.35
C THR A 397 -11.13 -9.18 6.94
N THR A 398 -12.07 -8.53 7.61
CA THR A 398 -13.51 -8.81 7.45
C THR A 398 -14.16 -8.02 6.31
N SER A 399 -13.63 -6.83 5.99
CA SER A 399 -14.24 -5.96 4.98
C SER A 399 -13.88 -6.38 3.56
N TYR A 400 -12.61 -6.27 3.16
CA TYR A 400 -12.26 -6.28 1.74
C TYR A 400 -11.27 -7.39 1.32
N PHE A 401 -10.84 -8.25 2.25
CA PHE A 401 -9.98 -9.39 1.92
C PHE A 401 -10.59 -10.32 0.85
N PHE A 402 -11.81 -10.84 1.08
CA PHE A 402 -12.48 -11.72 0.13
C PHE A 402 -12.79 -11.04 -1.21
N PRO A 403 -13.31 -9.80 -1.25
CA PRO A 403 -13.41 -9.04 -2.49
C PRO A 403 -12.09 -8.95 -3.27
N ILE A 404 -10.97 -8.63 -2.60
CA ILE A 404 -9.67 -8.48 -3.27
C ILE A 404 -9.14 -9.83 -3.79
N ILE A 405 -8.97 -10.81 -2.90
CA ILE A 405 -8.38 -12.11 -3.26
C ILE A 405 -9.32 -12.91 -4.17
N GLY A 406 -10.62 -12.90 -3.88
CA GLY A 406 -11.62 -13.52 -4.71
C GLY A 406 -11.69 -12.90 -6.11
N GLY A 407 -11.46 -11.60 -6.24
CA GLY A 407 -11.36 -10.93 -7.54
C GLY A 407 -10.22 -11.46 -8.41
N LEU A 408 -9.07 -11.75 -7.80
CA LEU A 408 -7.88 -12.25 -8.51
C LEU A 408 -7.91 -13.74 -8.85
N TYR A 409 -8.64 -14.55 -8.08
CA TYR A 409 -8.60 -16.01 -8.19
C TYR A 409 -9.92 -16.67 -8.56
N TRP A 410 -11.06 -16.01 -8.37
CA TRP A 410 -12.38 -16.58 -8.61
C TRP A 410 -13.14 -15.89 -9.74
N LYS A 411 -13.26 -16.58 -10.89
CA LYS A 411 -13.95 -16.10 -12.09
C LYS A 411 -15.42 -15.76 -11.82
N ARG A 412 -16.07 -16.51 -10.92
CA ARG A 412 -17.50 -16.37 -10.61
C ARG A 412 -17.80 -15.20 -9.67
N ALA A 413 -16.79 -14.59 -9.05
CA ALA A 413 -16.99 -13.44 -8.17
C ALA A 413 -17.66 -12.29 -8.92
N THR A 414 -18.74 -11.74 -8.34
CA THR A 414 -19.54 -10.66 -8.93
C THR A 414 -19.44 -9.37 -8.12
N LYS A 415 -19.83 -8.25 -8.74
CA LYS A 415 -19.86 -6.94 -8.06
C LYS A 415 -20.76 -6.93 -6.83
N TRP A 416 -21.93 -7.57 -6.90
CA TRP A 416 -22.85 -7.63 -5.77
C TRP A 416 -22.32 -8.51 -4.64
N GLY A 417 -21.66 -9.63 -4.97
CA GLY A 417 -21.00 -10.46 -3.97
C GLY A 417 -19.89 -9.70 -3.24
N ALA A 418 -19.05 -8.98 -3.98
CA ALA A 418 -18.01 -8.14 -3.42
C ALA A 418 -18.58 -7.01 -2.52
N LEU A 419 -19.63 -6.32 -2.96
CA LEU A 419 -20.22 -5.20 -2.22
C LEU A 419 -20.86 -5.66 -0.91
N VAL A 420 -21.69 -6.72 -0.96
CA VAL A 420 -22.39 -7.22 0.22
C VAL A 420 -21.41 -7.82 1.22
N ALA A 421 -20.39 -8.56 0.75
CA ALA A 421 -19.34 -9.08 1.62
C ALA A 421 -18.59 -7.97 2.38
N LEU A 422 -18.32 -6.85 1.69
CA LEU A 422 -17.66 -5.70 2.28
C LEU A 422 -18.51 -5.01 3.33
N ILE A 423 -19.77 -4.73 3.01
CA ILE A 423 -20.68 -4.04 3.92
C ILE A 423 -20.99 -4.95 5.12
N VAL A 424 -21.39 -6.20 4.89
CA VAL A 424 -21.77 -7.11 5.98
C VAL A 424 -20.57 -7.42 6.86
N GLY A 425 -19.42 -7.79 6.29
CA GLY A 425 -18.22 -8.10 7.07
C GLY A 425 -17.73 -6.91 7.88
N GLY A 426 -17.53 -5.76 7.22
CA GLY A 426 -17.04 -4.54 7.86
C GLY A 426 -18.00 -3.98 8.92
N CYS A 427 -19.30 -3.88 8.62
CA CYS A 427 -20.28 -3.40 9.60
C CYS A 427 -20.44 -4.36 10.78
N THR A 428 -20.38 -5.68 10.55
CA THR A 428 -20.40 -6.66 11.66
C THR A 428 -19.19 -6.44 12.56
N GLN A 429 -18.00 -6.31 11.98
CA GLN A 429 -16.77 -6.14 12.76
C GLN A 429 -16.80 -4.85 13.58
N ILE A 430 -17.20 -3.73 12.96
CA ILE A 430 -17.35 -2.46 13.66
C ILE A 430 -18.40 -2.58 14.79
N ALA A 431 -19.53 -3.23 14.54
CA ALA A 431 -20.56 -3.43 15.56
C ALA A 431 -20.06 -4.26 16.75
N LEU A 432 -19.29 -5.32 16.50
CA LEU A 432 -18.70 -6.14 17.56
C LEU A 432 -17.69 -5.37 18.40
N ILE A 433 -16.80 -4.59 17.76
CA ILE A 433 -15.85 -3.73 18.46
C ILE A 433 -16.58 -2.68 19.31
N LEU A 434 -17.59 -2.02 18.76
CA LEU A 434 -18.38 -1.02 19.50
C LEU A 434 -19.13 -1.66 20.68
N TYR A 435 -19.67 -2.86 20.50
CA TYR A 435 -20.34 -3.60 21.56
C TYR A 435 -19.36 -3.98 22.68
N GLU A 436 -18.15 -4.44 22.33
CA GLU A 436 -17.10 -4.77 23.29
C GLU A 436 -16.67 -3.56 24.12
N ILE A 437 -16.34 -2.46 23.44
CA ILE A 437 -15.80 -1.23 24.08
C ILE A 437 -16.86 -0.49 24.89
N PHE A 438 -18.06 -0.28 24.35
CA PHE A 438 -19.06 0.61 24.97
C PHE A 438 -20.11 -0.10 25.82
N TRP A 439 -20.36 -1.39 25.58
CA TRP A 439 -21.42 -2.12 26.26
C TRP A 439 -20.87 -3.16 27.23
N LEU A 440 -20.04 -4.08 26.73
CA LEU A 440 -19.56 -5.23 27.49
C LEU A 440 -18.46 -4.84 28.50
N HIS A 441 -17.58 -3.90 28.14
CA HIS A 441 -16.41 -3.50 28.94
C HIS A 441 -15.50 -4.69 29.35
N GLN A 442 -15.59 -5.79 28.62
CA GLN A 442 -14.80 -7.01 28.77
C GLN A 442 -14.55 -7.60 27.38
N SER A 443 -13.52 -8.41 27.23
CA SER A 443 -13.25 -9.06 25.95
C SER A 443 -14.37 -10.01 25.54
N LEU A 444 -14.71 -10.03 24.26
CA LEU A 444 -15.76 -10.90 23.72
C LEU A 444 -15.45 -12.40 23.92
N ASP A 445 -14.18 -12.74 24.06
CA ASP A 445 -13.64 -14.07 24.40
C ASP A 445 -14.25 -14.64 25.68
N THR A 446 -14.66 -13.78 26.62
CA THR A 446 -15.32 -14.17 27.87
C THR A 446 -16.69 -14.80 27.64
N ILE A 447 -17.38 -14.42 26.55
CA ILE A 447 -18.70 -14.96 26.19
C ILE A 447 -18.53 -16.29 25.44
N SER A 448 -17.61 -16.34 24.48
CA SER A 448 -17.37 -17.53 23.66
C SER A 448 -15.96 -17.52 23.07
N PRO A 449 -15.24 -18.65 23.06
CA PRO A 449 -13.97 -18.79 22.35
C PRO A 449 -14.06 -18.57 20.83
N PHE A 450 -15.27 -18.53 20.25
CA PHE A 450 -15.46 -18.20 18.83
C PHE A 450 -15.49 -16.68 18.56
N LEU A 451 -15.60 -15.86 19.61
CA LEU A 451 -15.60 -14.41 19.51
C LEU A 451 -14.22 -13.80 19.83
N THR A 452 -13.17 -14.61 19.71
CA THR A 452 -11.78 -14.17 19.89
C THR A 452 -11.41 -13.00 18.98
N GLU A 453 -10.53 -12.12 19.47
CA GLU A 453 -9.98 -10.99 18.70
C GLU A 453 -11.10 -10.09 18.13
N HIS A 454 -11.96 -9.57 19.01
CA HIS A 454 -13.13 -8.76 18.67
C HIS A 454 -14.15 -9.46 17.76
N GLY A 455 -14.24 -10.80 17.85
CA GLY A 455 -15.15 -11.61 17.04
C GLY A 455 -14.84 -11.64 15.55
N VAL A 456 -13.56 -11.47 15.18
CA VAL A 456 -13.09 -11.46 13.78
C VAL A 456 -13.53 -12.69 12.98
N LEU A 457 -13.58 -13.87 13.59
CA LEU A 457 -14.00 -15.09 12.91
C LEU A 457 -15.45 -15.01 12.45
N VAL A 458 -16.33 -14.35 13.21
CA VAL A 458 -17.74 -14.15 12.84
C VAL A 458 -17.82 -13.18 11.67
N GLY A 459 -17.16 -12.02 11.76
CA GLY A 459 -17.14 -11.04 10.68
C GLY A 459 -16.55 -11.61 9.38
N LEU A 460 -15.46 -12.37 9.48
CA LEU A 460 -14.80 -13.02 8.35
C LEU A 460 -15.68 -14.09 7.73
N SER A 461 -16.30 -14.94 8.55
CA SER A 461 -17.21 -15.99 8.08
C SER A 461 -18.42 -15.42 7.37
N LEU A 462 -19.03 -14.36 7.92
CA LEU A 462 -20.15 -13.68 7.26
C LEU A 462 -19.70 -13.06 5.93
N SER A 463 -18.57 -12.36 5.88
CA SER A 463 -18.03 -11.83 4.62
C SER A 463 -17.82 -12.94 3.58
N ALA A 464 -17.23 -14.08 3.97
CA ALA A 464 -17.04 -15.24 3.10
C ALA A 464 -18.38 -15.80 2.57
N ILE A 465 -19.35 -16.01 3.46
CA ILE A 465 -20.66 -16.58 3.12
C ILE A 465 -21.40 -15.66 2.15
N PHE A 466 -21.46 -14.36 2.43
CA PHE A 466 -22.12 -13.40 1.56
C PHE A 466 -21.37 -13.22 0.24
N PHE A 467 -20.04 -13.21 0.26
CA PHE A 467 -19.22 -13.14 -0.95
C PHE A 467 -19.53 -14.30 -1.90
N VAL A 468 -19.52 -15.53 -1.37
CA VAL A 468 -19.79 -16.72 -2.17
C VAL A 468 -21.26 -16.82 -2.55
N GLY A 469 -22.17 -16.71 -1.58
CA GLY A 469 -23.60 -16.86 -1.78
C GLY A 469 -24.20 -15.86 -2.77
N VAL A 470 -23.89 -14.57 -2.60
CA VAL A 470 -24.41 -13.53 -3.50
C VAL A 470 -23.72 -13.59 -4.87
N SER A 471 -22.42 -13.94 -4.93
CA SER A 471 -21.76 -14.15 -6.23
C SER A 471 -22.40 -15.29 -7.02
N LEU A 472 -22.80 -16.38 -6.37
CA LEU A 472 -23.49 -17.48 -7.03
C LEU A 472 -24.94 -17.13 -7.42
N ALA A 473 -25.63 -16.32 -6.61
CA ALA A 473 -27.01 -15.92 -6.84
C ALA A 473 -27.19 -14.81 -7.89
N THR A 474 -26.14 -14.05 -8.21
CA THR A 474 -26.20 -12.91 -9.14
C THR A 474 -25.59 -13.22 -10.52
N PRO A 475 -25.95 -12.49 -11.59
CA PRO A 475 -25.41 -12.74 -12.93
C PRO A 475 -23.88 -12.72 -12.98
N PRO A 476 -23.25 -13.56 -13.84
CA PRO A 476 -21.80 -13.60 -13.97
C PRO A 476 -21.24 -12.28 -14.50
N THR A 477 -20.00 -11.97 -14.11
CA THR A 477 -19.29 -10.77 -14.58
C THR A 477 -19.01 -10.86 -16.08
N GLU A 478 -19.07 -9.72 -16.76
CA GLU A 478 -18.78 -9.61 -18.19
C GLU A 478 -17.38 -10.13 -18.54
N PRO A 479 -17.22 -10.92 -19.64
CA PRO A 479 -15.92 -11.49 -20.03
C PRO A 479 -14.81 -10.45 -20.21
N ILE A 480 -15.14 -9.24 -20.69
CA ILE A 480 -14.17 -8.18 -20.95
C ILE A 480 -13.49 -7.67 -19.66
N ARG A 481 -14.19 -7.70 -18.51
CA ARG A 481 -13.61 -7.36 -17.20
C ARG A 481 -12.78 -8.50 -16.61
N LEU A 482 -13.04 -9.73 -17.04
CA LEU A 482 -12.34 -10.93 -16.58
C LEU A 482 -11.04 -11.18 -17.34
N ALA A 483 -10.97 -10.80 -18.62
CA ALA A 483 -9.84 -11.07 -19.49
C ALA A 483 -8.46 -10.62 -18.93
N PRO A 484 -8.33 -9.44 -18.27
CA PRO A 484 -7.05 -9.04 -17.66
C PRO A 484 -6.57 -9.93 -16.51
N PHE A 485 -7.48 -10.66 -15.86
CA PHE A 485 -7.20 -11.46 -14.67
C PHE A 485 -7.08 -12.96 -14.96
N PHE A 486 -7.71 -13.42 -16.05
CA PHE A 486 -7.85 -14.84 -16.37
C PHE A 486 -7.45 -15.11 -17.83
N PRO A 487 -6.26 -15.70 -18.08
CA PRO A 487 -5.77 -15.98 -19.43
C PRO A 487 -6.73 -16.82 -20.29
N GLU A 488 -7.47 -17.76 -19.69
CA GLU A 488 -8.46 -18.56 -20.43
C GLU A 488 -9.64 -17.75 -21.00
N VAL A 489 -9.90 -16.56 -20.45
CA VAL A 489 -10.92 -15.64 -20.96
C VAL A 489 -10.32 -14.73 -22.03
N GLU A 490 -9.02 -14.48 -21.98
CA GLU A 490 -8.26 -13.71 -22.97
C GLU A 490 -8.52 -14.24 -24.38
N ASP A 491 -8.28 -15.54 -24.61
CA ASP A 491 -8.40 -16.17 -25.92
C ASP A 491 -9.82 -16.07 -26.52
N ARG A 492 -10.84 -15.97 -25.66
CA ARG A 492 -12.24 -15.85 -26.06
C ARG A 492 -12.64 -14.42 -26.40
N VAL A 493 -12.00 -13.43 -25.77
CA VAL A 493 -12.34 -12.01 -25.90
C VAL A 493 -11.45 -11.32 -26.93
N PHE A 494 -10.16 -11.64 -26.96
CA PHE A 494 -9.18 -11.06 -27.87
C PHE A 494 -8.76 -12.10 -28.91
N THR A 495 -9.55 -12.23 -29.97
CA THR A 495 -9.14 -13.05 -31.12
C THR A 495 -7.96 -12.37 -31.82
N SER A 496 -6.83 -13.06 -31.93
CA SER A 496 -5.62 -12.56 -32.59
C SER A 496 -5.86 -12.36 -34.10
N GLN A 497 -6.42 -11.22 -34.49
CA GLN A 497 -6.41 -10.80 -35.89
C GLN A 497 -5.04 -10.23 -36.23
N SER A 498 -4.44 -10.69 -37.33
CA SER A 498 -3.24 -10.07 -37.89
C SER A 498 -3.58 -8.64 -38.31
N LEU A 499 -2.92 -7.66 -37.69
CA LEU A 499 -3.02 -6.26 -38.10
C LEU A 499 -2.33 -6.12 -39.45
N HIS A 500 -3.10 -5.94 -40.52
CA HIS A 500 -2.56 -5.58 -41.82
C HIS A 500 -2.40 -4.06 -41.88
N VAL A 501 -1.16 -3.60 -41.70
CA VAL A 501 -0.80 -2.17 -41.78
C VAL A 501 0.05 -1.93 -43.01
N ASP A 502 -0.33 -0.95 -43.84
CA ASP A 502 0.52 -0.48 -44.94
C ASP A 502 1.65 0.41 -44.42
N LYS A 503 2.81 -0.22 -44.21
CA LYS A 503 4.02 0.44 -43.68
C LYS A 503 4.65 1.43 -44.66
N ASN A 504 4.24 1.45 -45.93
CA ASN A 504 4.80 2.36 -46.94
C ASN A 504 4.07 3.71 -47.01
N SER A 505 2.89 3.82 -46.40
CA SER A 505 2.11 5.05 -46.41
C SER A 505 2.85 6.23 -45.76
N ALA A 506 2.62 7.45 -46.27
CA ALA A 506 3.23 8.66 -45.73
C ALA A 506 2.76 8.93 -44.29
N LEU A 507 1.47 8.66 -44.00
CA LEU A 507 0.88 8.78 -42.68
C LEU A 507 1.53 7.85 -41.66
N TYR A 508 1.75 6.57 -42.01
CA TYR A 508 2.43 5.63 -41.12
C TYR A 508 3.83 6.14 -40.74
N ARG A 509 4.61 6.61 -41.71
CA ARG A 509 5.95 7.17 -41.45
C ARG A 509 5.91 8.41 -40.56
N ASP A 510 4.92 9.29 -40.74
CA ASP A 510 4.76 10.49 -39.91
C ASP A 510 4.40 10.14 -38.46
N VAL A 511 3.43 9.24 -38.25
CA VAL A 511 3.04 8.76 -36.92
C VAL A 511 4.23 8.08 -36.23
N MET A 512 4.92 7.15 -36.90
CA MET A 512 6.08 6.44 -36.34
C MET A 512 7.21 7.38 -35.92
N ALA A 513 7.45 8.47 -36.65
CA ALA A 513 8.49 9.45 -36.32
C ALA A 513 8.17 10.29 -35.07
N LYS A 514 6.90 10.32 -34.65
CA LYS A 514 6.39 11.13 -33.54
C LYS A 514 6.13 10.34 -32.26
N ILE A 515 6.14 9.00 -32.33
CA ILE A 515 6.09 8.13 -31.14
C ILE A 515 7.38 8.30 -30.35
N SER A 516 7.26 8.73 -29.10
CA SER A 516 8.37 8.75 -28.15
C SER A 516 8.54 7.35 -27.54
N GLN A 517 9.78 6.94 -27.29
CA GLN A 517 10.10 5.62 -26.73
C GLN A 517 11.11 5.75 -25.60
N LYS A 518 10.77 5.21 -24.42
CA LYS A 518 11.69 5.08 -23.28
C LYS A 518 11.66 3.65 -22.75
N ILE A 519 12.81 2.99 -22.69
CA ILE A 519 12.91 1.62 -22.15
C ILE A 519 13.15 1.68 -20.63
N SER A 520 12.38 0.89 -19.87
CA SER A 520 12.51 0.72 -18.41
C SER A 520 12.35 -0.75 -18.05
N GLY A 521 13.44 -1.41 -17.66
CA GLY A 521 13.41 -2.84 -17.31
C GLY A 521 13.08 -3.73 -18.51
N ASP A 522 12.02 -4.53 -18.40
CA ASP A 522 11.52 -5.42 -19.45
C ASP A 522 10.40 -4.81 -20.32
N ARG A 523 10.06 -3.52 -20.08
CA ARG A 523 9.03 -2.77 -20.79
C ARG A 523 9.57 -1.53 -21.48
N ALA A 524 8.82 -1.04 -22.45
CA ALA A 524 9.02 0.26 -23.09
C ALA A 524 7.76 1.11 -22.91
N HIS A 525 7.94 2.39 -22.61
CA HIS A 525 6.89 3.40 -22.64
C HIS A 525 6.86 3.98 -24.06
N LEU A 526 5.71 3.88 -24.71
CA LEU A 526 5.43 4.45 -26.02
C LEU A 526 4.38 5.54 -25.86
N ASP A 527 4.70 6.79 -26.18
CA ASP A 527 3.74 7.90 -26.09
C ASP A 527 3.60 8.60 -27.45
N LEU A 528 2.37 9.01 -27.78
CA LEU A 528 2.02 9.75 -28.98
C LEU A 528 0.99 10.82 -28.62
N SER A 529 1.25 12.06 -29.02
CA SER A 529 0.28 13.14 -28.89
C SER A 529 -0.47 13.35 -30.21
N ILE A 530 -1.73 13.74 -30.11
CA ILE A 530 -2.60 14.06 -31.24
C ILE A 530 -3.17 15.45 -30.99
N ASP A 531 -2.82 16.40 -31.85
CA ASP A 531 -3.37 17.75 -31.84
C ASP A 531 -4.68 17.76 -32.64
N LEU A 532 -5.70 18.42 -32.09
CA LEU A 532 -7.03 18.55 -32.67
C LEU A 532 -7.14 19.91 -33.38
N GLN A 533 -7.51 19.90 -34.66
CA GLN A 533 -7.76 21.11 -35.44
C GLN A 533 -9.19 21.15 -35.96
N PRO A 534 -9.89 22.29 -35.87
CA PRO A 534 -11.24 22.41 -36.43
C PRO A 534 -11.23 22.33 -37.95
N VAL A 535 -12.08 21.47 -38.49
CA VAL A 535 -12.32 21.33 -39.93
C VAL A 535 -13.36 22.37 -40.33
N LYS A 536 -12.97 23.30 -41.20
CA LYS A 536 -13.92 24.29 -41.74
C LYS A 536 -14.89 23.59 -42.70
N ALA A 537 -16.12 23.35 -42.26
CA ALA A 537 -17.25 23.08 -43.14
C ALA A 537 -18.15 24.33 -43.18
N ASP A 538 -18.22 24.98 -44.35
CA ASP A 538 -19.27 25.90 -44.78
C ASP A 538 -19.81 26.94 -43.78
N GLY A 539 -18.90 27.77 -43.24
CA GLY A 539 -19.27 29.06 -42.63
C GLY A 539 -19.98 29.01 -41.27
N ALA A 540 -20.21 27.84 -40.68
CA ALA A 540 -20.66 27.73 -39.29
C ALA A 540 -19.47 27.55 -38.35
N HIS A 541 -19.35 28.43 -37.36
CA HIS A 541 -18.41 28.26 -36.25
C HIS A 541 -18.83 27.03 -35.42
N ILE A 542 -18.23 25.87 -35.71
CA ILE A 542 -18.26 24.74 -34.80
C ILE A 542 -17.43 25.15 -33.58
N SER A 543 -18.05 25.19 -32.41
CA SER A 543 -17.36 25.44 -31.14
C SER A 543 -16.22 24.42 -31.02
N GLY A 544 -14.97 24.88 -31.09
CA GLY A 544 -13.77 24.02 -31.15
C GLY A 544 -13.45 23.25 -29.87
N GLU A 545 -14.45 22.98 -29.03
CA GLU A 545 -14.32 22.18 -27.82
C GLU A 545 -14.88 20.78 -28.08
N LEU A 546 -13.99 19.79 -28.01
CA LEU A 546 -14.38 18.38 -28.06
C LEU A 546 -15.20 18.03 -26.82
N ASP A 547 -16.47 17.69 -27.02
CA ASP A 547 -17.29 17.05 -26.00
C ASP A 547 -16.79 15.61 -25.80
N TRP A 548 -15.98 15.45 -24.76
CA TRP A 548 -15.23 14.23 -24.51
C TRP A 548 -16.15 13.02 -24.27
N ASP A 549 -17.21 13.18 -23.49
CA ASP A 549 -18.05 12.03 -23.12
C ASP A 549 -18.84 11.52 -24.33
N ASN A 550 -19.42 12.44 -25.12
CA ASN A 550 -20.10 12.09 -26.37
C ASN A 550 -19.13 11.48 -27.40
N TYR A 551 -17.91 12.00 -27.50
CA TYR A 551 -16.88 11.43 -28.37
C TYR A 551 -16.50 9.99 -27.96
N ILE A 552 -16.34 9.72 -26.66
CA ILE A 552 -16.02 8.37 -26.17
C ILE A 552 -17.19 7.40 -26.42
N GLU A 553 -18.44 7.82 -26.20
CA GLU A 553 -19.60 6.98 -26.53
C GLU A 553 -19.63 6.64 -28.01
N ARG A 554 -19.34 7.62 -28.88
CA ARG A 554 -19.27 7.40 -30.32
C ARG A 554 -18.15 6.44 -30.69
N LEU A 555 -16.93 6.67 -30.20
CA LEU A 555 -15.77 5.81 -30.45
C LEU A 555 -16.06 4.36 -30.05
N LYS A 556 -16.70 4.12 -28.90
CA LYS A 556 -17.12 2.79 -28.45
C LYS A 556 -18.21 2.17 -29.32
N SER A 557 -19.12 2.99 -29.87
CA SER A 557 -20.17 2.51 -30.77
C SER A 557 -19.63 2.07 -32.15
N VAL A 558 -18.59 2.75 -32.63
CA VAL A 558 -17.94 2.46 -33.92
C VAL A 558 -16.97 1.30 -33.77
N GLN A 559 -16.22 1.26 -32.66
CA GLN A 559 -15.16 0.30 -32.41
C GLN A 559 -15.33 -0.37 -31.04
N ALA A 560 -15.85 -1.61 -31.03
CA ALA A 560 -16.14 -2.36 -29.80
C ALA A 560 -14.90 -2.72 -28.94
N ARG A 561 -13.68 -2.46 -29.43
CA ARG A 561 -12.42 -2.69 -28.70
C ARG A 561 -12.11 -1.60 -27.68
N TRP A 562 -12.73 -0.43 -27.79
CA TRP A 562 -12.54 0.66 -26.84
C TRP A 562 -13.38 0.42 -25.58
N TYR A 563 -12.74 0.47 -24.44
CA TYR A 563 -13.32 0.14 -23.15
C TYR A 563 -12.89 1.14 -22.07
N THR A 564 -13.82 1.48 -21.18
CA THR A 564 -13.66 2.49 -20.13
C THR A 564 -13.70 1.82 -18.76
N PRO A 565 -12.60 1.20 -18.30
CA PRO A 565 -12.60 0.39 -17.08
C PRO A 565 -12.85 1.22 -15.82
N THR A 566 -12.42 2.49 -15.80
CA THR A 566 -12.45 3.36 -14.60
C THR A 566 -13.08 4.73 -14.88
N GLY A 567 -13.98 4.81 -15.88
CA GLY A 567 -14.63 6.05 -16.33
C GLY A 567 -14.22 6.50 -17.73
N SER A 568 -14.81 7.59 -18.22
CA SER A 568 -14.55 8.13 -19.58
C SER A 568 -13.21 8.85 -19.71
N HIS A 569 -12.59 9.28 -18.60
CA HIS A 569 -11.31 10.02 -18.63
C HIS A 569 -10.12 9.23 -19.16
N ILE A 570 -10.15 7.91 -19.02
CA ILE A 570 -9.12 7.01 -19.53
C ILE A 570 -9.80 5.89 -20.29
N VAL A 571 -9.50 5.80 -21.58
CA VAL A 571 -10.09 4.80 -22.47
C VAL A 571 -9.00 3.87 -22.95
N TYR A 572 -9.22 2.56 -22.85
CA TYR A 572 -8.29 1.55 -23.30
C TYR A 572 -8.81 0.89 -24.56
N ARG A 573 -7.94 0.73 -25.55
CA ARG A 573 -8.19 -0.17 -26.67
C ARG A 573 -7.65 -1.53 -26.31
N PHE A 574 -8.54 -2.46 -25.96
CA PHE A 574 -8.12 -3.79 -25.55
C PHE A 574 -7.74 -4.66 -26.74
N SER A 575 -6.48 -5.08 -26.78
CA SER A 575 -5.91 -5.97 -27.79
C SER A 575 -5.30 -7.26 -27.20
N GLN A 576 -5.11 -7.31 -25.88
CA GLN A 576 -4.50 -8.41 -25.13
C GLN A 576 -4.85 -8.30 -23.63
N ALA A 577 -4.59 -9.35 -22.83
CA ALA A 577 -4.86 -9.32 -21.39
C ALA A 577 -3.94 -8.37 -20.62
N ASP A 578 -2.70 -8.17 -21.08
CA ASP A 578 -1.77 -7.23 -20.46
C ASP A 578 -2.25 -5.78 -20.69
N MET A 579 -3.08 -5.29 -19.78
CA MET A 579 -3.68 -3.96 -19.85
C MET A 579 -2.65 -2.83 -19.90
N LEU A 580 -1.43 -3.02 -19.37
CA LEU A 580 -0.36 -2.02 -19.51
C LEU A 580 0.13 -1.91 -20.94
N ALA A 581 0.12 -3.02 -21.68
CA ALA A 581 0.54 -3.04 -23.06
C ALA A 581 -0.60 -2.59 -24.01
N CYS A 582 -1.86 -2.58 -23.57
CA CYS A 582 -2.98 -2.01 -24.33
C CYS A 582 -2.83 -0.50 -24.50
N ILE A 583 -3.32 0.03 -25.63
CA ILE A 583 -3.26 1.45 -25.93
C ILE A 583 -4.24 2.19 -25.05
N LYS A 584 -3.72 3.16 -24.31
CA LYS A 584 -4.44 4.02 -23.39
C LYS A 584 -4.58 5.40 -24.01
N MET A 585 -5.80 5.88 -24.12
CA MET A 585 -6.15 7.22 -24.57
C MET A 585 -6.63 8.07 -23.38
N VAL A 586 -6.08 9.28 -23.29
CA VAL A 586 -6.42 10.27 -22.27
C VAL A 586 -6.62 11.62 -22.94
N ARG A 587 -7.57 12.42 -22.43
CA ARG A 587 -7.71 13.82 -22.81
C ARG A 587 -6.51 14.60 -22.25
N GLY A 588 -5.76 15.27 -23.13
CA GLY A 588 -4.73 16.23 -22.74
C GLY A 588 -5.40 17.55 -22.36
N ASP A 589 -5.12 18.60 -23.13
CA ASP A 589 -5.83 19.88 -23.02
C ASP A 589 -7.09 19.92 -23.92
N LEU A 590 -7.71 21.10 -24.09
CA LEU A 590 -8.90 21.29 -24.93
C LEU A 590 -8.70 20.85 -26.39
N HIS A 591 -7.45 20.81 -26.86
CA HIS A 591 -7.09 20.53 -28.26
C HIS A 591 -6.11 19.37 -28.40
N GLN A 592 -5.97 18.51 -27.39
CA GLN A 592 -5.01 17.40 -27.46
C GLN A 592 -5.58 16.09 -26.91
N ILE A 593 -5.23 15.01 -27.58
CA ILE A 593 -5.43 13.63 -27.12
C ILE A 593 -4.06 12.98 -26.99
N TRP A 594 -3.82 12.31 -25.86
CA TRP A 594 -2.57 11.59 -25.63
C TRP A 594 -2.83 10.09 -25.66
N LEU A 595 -2.03 9.38 -26.43
CA LEU A 595 -1.95 7.93 -26.47
C LEU A 595 -0.68 7.46 -25.77
N SER A 596 -0.82 6.43 -24.95
CA SER A 596 0.30 5.81 -24.24
C SER A 596 0.14 4.29 -24.19
N ALA A 597 1.24 3.55 -24.22
CA ALA A 597 1.26 2.11 -23.98
C ALA A 597 2.59 1.71 -23.33
N GLU A 598 2.57 0.69 -22.48
CA GLU A 598 3.75 0.17 -21.78
C GLU A 598 4.05 -1.30 -22.18
N PRO A 599 4.24 -1.66 -23.47
CA PRO A 599 4.48 -3.05 -23.86
C PRO A 599 5.79 -3.64 -23.32
N LYS A 600 5.86 -4.97 -23.27
CA LYS A 600 7.14 -5.66 -23.13
C LYS A 600 8.04 -5.34 -24.31
N VAL A 601 9.36 -5.33 -24.11
CA VAL A 601 10.34 -4.98 -25.17
C VAL A 601 10.16 -5.83 -26.43
N ALA A 602 9.79 -7.10 -26.29
CA ALA A 602 9.54 -8.01 -27.41
C ALA A 602 8.29 -7.66 -28.25
N GLN A 603 7.40 -6.80 -27.74
CA GLN A 603 6.12 -6.45 -28.38
C GLN A 603 6.12 -5.03 -28.98
N ILE A 604 7.23 -4.28 -28.89
CA ILE A 604 7.30 -2.87 -29.31
C ILE A 604 6.81 -2.68 -30.75
N ASP A 605 7.29 -3.49 -31.70
CA ASP A 605 6.95 -3.31 -33.11
C ASP A 605 5.46 -3.56 -33.38
N ARG A 606 4.89 -4.58 -32.73
CA ARG A 606 3.45 -4.84 -32.80
C ARG A 606 2.65 -3.67 -32.22
N LEU A 607 3.07 -3.10 -31.09
CA LEU A 607 2.33 -2.01 -30.46
C LEU A 607 2.47 -0.67 -31.19
N ARG A 608 3.57 -0.46 -31.91
CA ARG A 608 3.69 0.64 -32.87
C ARG A 608 2.65 0.50 -33.99
N ASP A 609 2.50 -0.69 -34.55
CA ASP A 609 1.46 -0.96 -35.55
C ASP A 609 0.05 -0.73 -34.95
N GLU A 610 -0.20 -1.16 -33.70
CA GLU A 610 -1.47 -0.90 -33.01
C GLU A 610 -1.72 0.59 -32.71
N LEU A 611 -0.68 1.38 -32.39
CA LEU A 611 -0.79 2.83 -32.17
C LEU A 611 -1.22 3.56 -33.43
N TYR A 612 -0.67 3.16 -34.58
CA TYR A 612 -1.10 3.68 -35.87
C TYR A 612 -2.56 3.35 -36.17
N VAL A 613 -3.00 2.10 -35.94
CA VAL A 613 -4.40 1.73 -36.14
C VAL A 613 -5.32 2.50 -35.20
N SER A 614 -4.91 2.70 -33.95
CA SER A 614 -5.68 3.48 -32.97
C SER A 614 -5.79 4.95 -33.36
N TYR A 615 -4.72 5.53 -33.93
CA TYR A 615 -4.76 6.88 -34.49
C TYR A 615 -5.83 7.01 -35.58
N GLY A 616 -5.89 6.05 -36.52
CA GLY A 616 -6.92 6.04 -37.56
C GLY A 616 -8.34 5.89 -37.01
N GLU A 617 -8.56 4.98 -36.05
CA GLU A 617 -9.86 4.80 -35.39
C GLU A 617 -10.33 6.09 -34.66
N ILE A 618 -9.39 6.84 -34.09
CA ILE A 618 -9.64 8.14 -33.43
C ILE A 618 -9.98 9.21 -34.46
N GLU A 619 -9.19 9.30 -35.53
CA GLU A 619 -9.41 10.26 -36.63
C GLU A 619 -10.80 10.07 -37.25
N ASP A 620 -11.19 8.83 -37.56
CA ASP A 620 -12.51 8.49 -38.11
C ASP A 620 -13.66 8.96 -37.20
N ALA A 621 -13.50 8.78 -35.88
CA ALA A 621 -14.51 9.20 -34.91
C ALA A 621 -14.56 10.73 -34.72
N LEU A 622 -13.45 11.45 -34.92
CA LEU A 622 -13.35 12.90 -34.76
C LEU A 622 -14.00 13.69 -35.92
N ILE A 623 -14.07 13.11 -37.12
CA ILE A 623 -14.64 13.76 -38.31
C ILE A 623 -16.10 14.19 -38.08
N GLU A 624 -16.90 13.39 -37.38
CA GLU A 624 -18.30 13.71 -37.05
C GLU A 624 -18.44 14.89 -36.08
N PHE A 625 -17.39 15.20 -35.32
CA PHE A 625 -17.32 16.35 -34.44
C PHE A 625 -16.68 17.58 -35.12
N GLY A 626 -16.40 17.50 -36.43
CA GLY A 626 -15.79 18.59 -37.20
C GLY A 626 -14.34 18.86 -36.81
N LEU A 627 -13.62 17.85 -36.33
CA LEU A 627 -12.23 17.94 -35.90
C LEU A 627 -11.35 17.00 -36.74
N ALA A 628 -10.14 17.46 -37.06
CA ALA A 628 -9.09 16.68 -37.69
C ALA A 628 -7.97 16.40 -36.68
N ALA A 629 -7.40 15.21 -36.76
CA ALA A 629 -6.26 14.80 -35.97
C ALA A 629 -4.95 15.16 -36.68
N SER A 630 -3.94 15.59 -35.92
CA SER A 630 -2.57 15.70 -36.40
C SER A 630 -1.63 15.10 -35.37
N PRO A 631 -0.77 14.12 -35.73
CA PRO A 631 0.13 13.55 -34.74
C PRO A 631 1.19 14.59 -34.37
N SER A 632 1.59 14.63 -33.10
CA SER A 632 2.64 15.48 -32.55
C SER A 632 3.52 14.71 -31.55
N LYS A 633 4.72 15.22 -31.27
CA LYS A 633 5.61 14.59 -30.28
C LYS A 633 5.13 14.93 -28.87
N SER A 634 5.06 13.90 -28.00
CA SER A 634 4.72 14.02 -26.58
C SER A 634 5.77 14.77 -25.77
#